data_AF-A0A9D8MN97-F1
#
_entry.id   AF-A0A9D8MN97-F1
#
_cell.length_a   1.000
_cell.length_b   1.000
_cell.length_c   1.000
_cell.angle_alpha   90.00
_cell.angle_beta   90.00
_cell.angle_gamma   90.00
#
_symmetry.space_group_name_H-M   'P 1'
#
loop_
_entity.id
_entity.type
_entity.pdbx_description
1 polymer ?
#
loop_
_entity_poly.entity_id
_entity_poly.type
_entity_poly.pdbx_seq_one_letter_code
_entity_poly.pdbx_strand_id
1 'polypeptide(L)'
;MGSEHKAKSEQNAHDTAKLRDLDIEIRFLEGILEGDPQYIEALEAIASDYTERGLYTKGLDVDLRITALKPKDPLAHYNLGCSYSLTGQEEKSADTLETAILLGYNDFDYMDKDPDLNNLRAHPAYQKIDFLKKLHNKKHP
;
A
#
# COMPACT_ATOMS: atom_id res chain seq x y z
N MET A 1 13.77 -36.17 -7.04
CA MET A 1 12.52 -35.82 -7.76
C MET A 1 11.25 -35.85 -6.88
N GLY A 2 11.16 -36.66 -5.81
CA GLY A 2 9.95 -36.71 -4.97
C GLY A 2 9.79 -35.60 -3.92
N SER A 3 10.88 -34.95 -3.49
CA SER A 3 10.86 -33.91 -2.44
C SER A 3 10.42 -32.53 -2.95
N GLU A 4 10.87 -32.13 -4.14
CA GLU A 4 10.53 -30.83 -4.75
C GLU A 4 9.06 -30.75 -5.18
N HIS A 5 8.49 -31.84 -5.68
CA HIS A 5 7.08 -31.89 -6.06
C HIS A 5 6.12 -31.75 -4.87
N LYS A 6 6.50 -32.30 -3.71
CA LYS A 6 5.69 -32.25 -2.49
C LYS A 6 5.70 -30.85 -1.85
N ALA A 7 6.87 -30.21 -1.76
CA ALA A 7 7.01 -28.86 -1.22
C ALA A 7 6.23 -27.81 -2.05
N LYS A 8 6.26 -27.93 -3.40
CA LYS A 8 5.51 -27.03 -4.29
C LYS A 8 3.99 -27.22 -4.18
N SER A 9 3.52 -28.44 -3.92
CA SER A 9 2.08 -28.71 -3.71
C SER A 9 1.57 -28.20 -2.36
N GLU A 10 2.38 -28.27 -1.31
CA GLU A 10 2.03 -27.77 0.02
C GLU A 10 2.03 -26.24 0.06
N GLN A 11 3.01 -25.59 -0.60
CA GLN A 11 3.05 -24.14 -0.77
C GLN A 11 1.81 -23.64 -1.56
N ASN A 12 1.48 -24.28 -2.67
CA ASN A 12 0.30 -23.92 -3.45
C ASN A 12 -1.02 -24.06 -2.67
N ALA A 13 -1.15 -25.10 -1.84
CA ALA A 13 -2.34 -25.30 -1.02
C ALA A 13 -2.45 -24.26 0.10
N HIS A 14 -1.33 -23.89 0.72
CA HIS A 14 -1.25 -22.81 1.69
C HIS A 14 -1.61 -21.46 1.08
N ASP A 15 -1.04 -21.13 -0.09
CA ASP A 15 -1.33 -19.89 -0.81
C ASP A 15 -2.81 -19.82 -1.22
N THR A 16 -3.42 -20.94 -1.61
CA THR A 16 -4.84 -21.01 -1.94
C THR A 16 -5.73 -20.81 -0.71
N ALA A 17 -5.36 -21.39 0.43
CA ALA A 17 -6.09 -21.20 1.69
C ALA A 17 -6.03 -19.74 2.14
N LYS A 18 -4.85 -19.12 2.07
CA LYS A 18 -4.65 -17.71 2.40
C LYS A 18 -5.50 -16.78 1.54
N LEU A 19 -5.51 -16.99 0.22
CA LEU A 19 -6.35 -16.18 -0.69
C LEU A 19 -7.85 -16.34 -0.39
N ARG A 20 -8.29 -17.54 -0.02
CA ARG A 20 -9.68 -17.78 0.39
C ARG A 20 -10.02 -17.05 1.69
N ASP A 21 -9.09 -17.04 2.65
CA ASP A 21 -9.31 -16.39 3.94
C ASP A 21 -9.37 -14.86 3.74
N LEU A 22 -8.50 -14.28 2.90
CA LEU A 22 -8.61 -12.89 2.43
C LEU A 22 -9.96 -12.62 1.76
N ASP A 23 -10.43 -13.49 0.87
CA ASP A 23 -11.74 -13.33 0.20
C ASP A 23 -12.93 -13.37 1.20
N ILE A 24 -12.78 -14.05 2.34
CA ILE A 24 -13.80 -14.04 3.41
C ILE A 24 -13.75 -12.72 4.17
N GLU A 25 -12.57 -12.26 4.55
CA GLU A 25 -12.37 -11.02 5.29
C GLU A 25 -12.82 -9.80 4.48
N ILE A 26 -12.43 -9.72 3.21
CA ILE A 26 -12.88 -8.68 2.29
C ILE A 26 -14.41 -8.60 2.25
N ARG A 27 -15.12 -9.72 2.09
CA ARG A 27 -16.59 -9.71 2.05
C ARG A 27 -17.21 -9.24 3.36
N PHE A 28 -16.61 -9.60 4.49
CA PHE A 28 -17.07 -9.14 5.80
C PHE A 28 -16.89 -7.62 5.95
N LEU A 29 -15.72 -7.10 5.56
CA LEU A 29 -15.42 -5.67 5.57
C LEU A 29 -16.29 -4.88 4.59
N GLU A 30 -16.55 -5.41 3.38
CA GLU A 30 -17.51 -4.84 2.42
C GLU A 30 -18.89 -4.66 3.08
N GLY A 31 -19.39 -5.69 3.79
CA GLY A 31 -20.66 -5.62 4.50
C GLY A 31 -20.69 -4.60 5.65
N ILE A 32 -19.58 -4.40 6.35
CA ILE A 32 -19.47 -3.33 7.35
C ILE A 32 -19.57 -1.96 6.68
N LEU A 33 -18.86 -1.78 5.57
CA LEU A 33 -18.80 -0.51 4.83
C LEU A 33 -20.09 -0.19 4.06
N GLU A 34 -20.95 -1.19 3.80
CA GLU A 34 -22.32 -0.96 3.33
C GLU A 34 -23.17 -0.26 4.40
N GLY A 35 -22.98 -0.60 5.68
CA GLY A 35 -23.68 -0.01 6.82
C GLY A 35 -23.09 1.33 7.28
N ASP A 36 -21.77 1.43 7.30
CA ASP A 36 -21.04 2.67 7.61
C ASP A 36 -19.89 2.89 6.60
N PRO A 37 -20.15 3.64 5.52
CA PRO A 37 -19.16 3.91 4.48
C PRO A 37 -17.94 4.72 4.91
N GLN A 38 -17.92 5.28 6.12
CA GLN A 38 -16.81 6.10 6.63
C GLN A 38 -16.10 5.45 7.81
N TYR A 39 -16.43 4.20 8.15
CA TYR A 39 -15.79 3.49 9.24
C TYR A 39 -14.31 3.21 8.94
N ILE A 40 -13.45 4.02 9.54
CA ILE A 40 -12.07 4.19 9.08
C ILE A 40 -11.22 2.94 9.30
N GLU A 41 -11.44 2.22 10.40
CA GLU A 41 -10.74 0.98 10.71
C GLU A 41 -11.05 -0.12 9.68
N ALA A 42 -12.30 -0.20 9.20
CA ALA A 42 -12.67 -1.14 8.14
C ALA A 42 -12.12 -0.71 6.77
N LEU A 43 -12.04 0.60 6.51
CA LEU A 43 -11.39 1.12 5.30
C LEU A 43 -9.90 0.77 5.26
N GLU A 44 -9.19 0.98 6.37
CA GLU A 44 -7.75 0.67 6.46
C GLU A 44 -7.48 -0.83 6.30
N ALA A 45 -8.28 -1.68 6.94
CA ALA A 45 -8.18 -3.13 6.78
C ALA A 45 -8.44 -3.56 5.32
N ILE A 46 -9.55 -3.12 4.72
CA ILE A 46 -9.92 -3.59 3.38
C ILE A 46 -8.99 -3.08 2.28
N ALA A 47 -8.38 -1.89 2.45
CA ALA A 47 -7.37 -1.39 1.52
C ALA A 47 -6.14 -2.32 1.50
N SER A 48 -5.65 -2.70 2.69
CA SER A 48 -4.55 -3.65 2.83
C SER A 48 -4.89 -5.01 2.22
N ASP A 49 -6.07 -5.55 2.52
CA ASP A 49 -6.51 -6.85 2.02
C ASP A 49 -6.68 -6.83 0.49
N TYR A 50 -7.20 -5.75 -0.09
CA TYR A 50 -7.27 -5.60 -1.53
C TYR A 50 -5.88 -5.61 -2.17
N THR A 51 -4.91 -4.90 -1.59
CA THR A 51 -3.53 -4.90 -2.09
C THR A 51 -2.92 -6.29 -1.98
N GLU A 52 -3.03 -6.96 -0.83
CA GLU A 52 -2.51 -8.32 -0.64
C GLU A 52 -3.17 -9.34 -1.58
N ARG A 53 -4.45 -9.12 -1.90
CA ARG A 53 -5.20 -9.95 -2.85
C ARG A 53 -4.88 -9.68 -4.32
N GLY A 54 -4.10 -8.64 -4.62
CA GLY A 54 -3.75 -8.19 -5.97
C GLY A 54 -4.84 -7.34 -6.65
N LEU A 55 -5.83 -6.89 -5.90
CA LEU A 55 -6.94 -6.05 -6.36
C LEU A 55 -6.59 -4.55 -6.24
N TYR A 56 -5.45 -4.15 -6.81
CA TYR A 56 -4.84 -2.84 -6.59
C TYR A 56 -5.75 -1.65 -6.94
N THR A 57 -6.57 -1.76 -7.99
CA THR A 57 -7.53 -0.69 -8.33
C THR A 57 -8.57 -0.47 -7.23
N LYS A 58 -9.05 -1.56 -6.59
CA LYS A 58 -9.96 -1.44 -5.45
C LYS A 58 -9.25 -0.86 -4.22
N GLY A 59 -8.01 -1.28 -3.96
CA GLY A 59 -7.19 -0.70 -2.89
C GLY A 59 -7.01 0.80 -3.06
N LEU A 60 -6.67 1.25 -4.27
CA LEU A 60 -6.57 2.67 -4.62
C LEU A 60 -7.87 3.44 -4.36
N ASP A 61 -9.02 2.91 -4.76
CA ASP A 61 -10.31 3.56 -4.52
C ASP A 61 -10.59 3.74 -3.01
N VAL A 62 -10.17 2.80 -2.18
CA VAL A 62 -10.31 2.87 -0.73
C VAL A 62 -9.32 3.87 -0.12
N ASP A 63 -8.04 3.85 -0.53
CA ASP A 63 -7.04 4.81 -0.05
C ASP A 63 -7.39 6.26 -0.40
N LEU A 64 -8.04 6.50 -1.54
CA LEU A 64 -8.59 7.81 -1.88
C LEU A 64 -9.66 8.27 -0.88
N ARG A 65 -10.48 7.34 -0.36
CA ARG A 65 -11.47 7.64 0.68
C ARG A 65 -10.81 7.87 2.03
N ILE A 66 -9.82 7.05 2.41
CA ILE A 66 -9.06 7.21 3.65
C ILE A 66 -8.39 8.58 3.70
N THR A 67 -7.68 8.97 2.63
CA THR A 67 -7.01 10.28 2.56
C THR A 67 -8.00 11.46 2.55
N ALA A 68 -9.20 11.29 2.01
CA ALA A 68 -10.26 12.29 2.13
C ALA A 68 -10.76 12.47 3.58
N LEU A 69 -10.82 11.38 4.36
CA LEU A 69 -11.20 11.40 5.78
C LEU A 69 -10.06 11.85 6.70
N LYS A 70 -8.82 11.52 6.32
CA LYS A 70 -7.59 11.79 7.07
C LYS A 70 -6.60 12.63 6.24
N PRO A 71 -6.95 13.87 5.83
CA PRO A 71 -6.17 14.64 4.86
C PRO A 71 -4.78 15.07 5.35
N LYS A 72 -4.51 14.98 6.65
CA LYS A 72 -3.23 15.36 7.28
C LYS A 72 -2.46 14.17 7.84
N ASP A 73 -2.94 12.94 7.62
CA ASP A 73 -2.26 11.75 8.11
C ASP A 73 -1.14 11.35 7.14
N PRO A 74 0.13 11.42 7.56
CA PRO A 74 1.25 11.07 6.70
C PRO A 74 1.23 9.61 6.24
N LEU A 75 0.72 8.68 7.07
CA LEU A 75 0.66 7.26 6.74
C LEU A 75 -0.44 7.00 5.68
N ALA A 76 -1.57 7.68 5.79
CA ALA A 76 -2.64 7.58 4.78
C ALA A 76 -2.14 8.03 3.40
N HIS A 77 -1.38 9.12 3.32
CA HIS A 77 -0.76 9.57 2.07
C HIS A 77 0.34 8.62 1.60
N TYR A 78 1.12 8.02 2.50
CA TYR A 78 2.11 7.01 2.12
C TYR A 78 1.46 5.80 1.43
N ASN A 79 0.40 5.25 2.04
CA ASN A 79 -0.34 4.10 1.49
C ASN A 79 -0.99 4.45 0.14
N LEU A 80 -1.60 5.63 0.00
CA LEU A 80 -2.11 6.11 -1.28
C LEU A 80 -1.00 6.22 -2.34
N GLY A 81 0.20 6.67 -1.95
CA GLY A 81 1.38 6.67 -2.80
C GLY A 81 1.73 5.27 -3.31
N CYS A 82 1.71 4.26 -2.43
CA CYS A 82 1.92 2.85 -2.78
C CYS A 82 0.85 2.35 -3.75
N SER A 83 -0.43 2.62 -3.48
CA SER A 83 -1.55 2.28 -4.38
C SER A 83 -1.45 2.91 -5.76
N TYR A 84 -0.99 4.16 -5.87
CA TYR A 84 -0.69 4.76 -7.17
C TYR A 84 0.47 4.06 -7.89
N SER A 85 1.50 3.66 -7.15
CA SER A 85 2.64 2.93 -7.69
C SER A 85 2.21 1.57 -8.27
N LEU A 86 1.47 0.78 -7.49
CA LEU A 86 0.93 -0.54 -7.88
C LEU A 86 -0.03 -0.49 -9.08
N THR A 87 -0.65 0.67 -9.32
CA THR A 87 -1.54 0.90 -10.47
C THR A 87 -0.86 1.59 -11.65
N GLY A 88 0.48 1.74 -11.62
CA GLY A 88 1.26 2.29 -12.72
C GLY A 88 1.07 3.80 -12.93
N GLN A 89 0.81 4.53 -11.85
CA GLN A 89 0.63 5.98 -11.85
C GLN A 89 1.81 6.65 -11.12
N GLU A 90 3.04 6.47 -11.64
CA GLU A 90 4.29 6.83 -10.97
C GLU A 90 4.38 8.32 -10.61
N GLU A 91 3.91 9.22 -11.49
CA GLU A 91 3.93 10.67 -11.20
C GLU A 91 3.02 11.02 -10.01
N LYS A 92 1.79 10.49 -9.98
CA LYS A 92 0.87 10.69 -8.86
C LYS A 92 1.41 10.06 -7.58
N SER A 93 2.05 8.90 -7.69
CA SER A 93 2.71 8.24 -6.57
C SER A 93 3.79 9.14 -5.98
N ALA A 94 4.69 9.69 -6.81
CA ALA A 94 5.75 10.60 -6.36
C ALA A 94 5.20 11.87 -5.68
N ASP A 95 4.18 12.51 -6.25
CA ASP A 95 3.58 13.72 -5.66
C ASP A 95 2.86 13.42 -4.34
N THR A 96 2.22 12.26 -4.24
CA THR A 96 1.54 11.82 -3.01
C THR A 96 2.56 11.44 -1.92
N LEU A 97 3.63 10.74 -2.27
CA LEU A 97 4.71 10.42 -1.33
C LEU A 97 5.46 11.67 -0.86
N GLU A 98 5.65 12.68 -1.71
CA GLU A 98 6.13 14.00 -1.25
C GLU A 98 5.20 14.56 -0.17
N THR A 99 3.88 14.52 -0.42
CA THR A 99 2.88 14.99 0.54
C THR A 99 3.00 14.25 1.88
N ALA A 100 3.14 12.92 1.84
CA ALA A 100 3.36 12.11 3.05
C ALA A 100 4.60 12.58 3.84
N ILE A 101 5.72 12.81 3.16
CA ILE A 101 6.98 13.27 3.79
C ILE A 101 6.80 14.67 4.39
N LEU A 102 6.15 15.58 3.67
CA LEU A 102 5.87 16.95 4.15
C LEU A 102 4.93 16.96 5.36
N LEU A 103 4.02 15.98 5.46
CA LEU A 103 3.14 15.77 6.61
C LEU A 103 3.82 15.03 7.78
N GLY A 104 5.04 14.53 7.59
CA GLY A 104 5.86 13.94 8.66
C GLY A 104 6.16 12.45 8.53
N TYR A 105 5.84 11.81 7.40
CA TYR A 105 6.30 10.44 7.15
C TYR A 105 7.84 10.42 7.09
N ASN A 106 8.45 9.54 7.90
CA ASN A 106 9.90 9.50 8.07
C ASN A 106 10.51 8.07 8.09
N ASP A 107 9.70 7.02 7.89
CA ASP A 107 10.21 5.66 7.76
C ASP A 107 10.76 5.41 6.35
N PHE A 108 11.90 6.06 6.07
CA PHE A 108 12.58 5.99 4.78
C PHE A 108 13.26 4.65 4.55
N ASP A 109 13.67 3.96 5.62
CA ASP A 109 14.27 2.63 5.52
C ASP A 109 13.24 1.60 5.02
N TYR A 110 11.98 1.73 5.45
CA TYR A 110 10.87 0.94 4.91
C TYR A 110 10.57 1.35 3.46
N MET A 111 10.41 2.65 3.18
CA MET A 111 10.11 3.17 1.84
C MET A 111 11.12 2.69 0.76
N ASP A 112 12.39 2.54 1.13
CA ASP A 112 13.44 2.09 0.20
C ASP A 112 13.37 0.60 -0.14
N LYS A 113 12.68 -0.19 0.69
CA LYS A 113 12.56 -1.65 0.55
C LYS A 113 11.15 -2.08 0.17
N ASP A 114 10.17 -1.20 0.30
CA ASP A 114 8.76 -1.48 0.04
C ASP A 114 8.57 -1.95 -1.41
N PRO A 115 8.16 -3.21 -1.64
CA PRO A 115 8.01 -3.75 -2.99
C PRO A 115 6.98 -3.00 -3.85
N ASP A 116 6.01 -2.32 -3.23
CA ASP A 116 4.95 -1.58 -3.94
C ASP A 116 5.51 -0.40 -4.74
N LEU A 117 6.65 0.13 -4.28
CA LEU A 117 7.33 1.27 -4.88
C LEU A 117 8.43 0.87 -5.88
N ASN A 118 8.53 -0.41 -6.27
CA ASN A 118 9.60 -0.89 -7.17
C ASN A 118 9.63 -0.17 -8.52
N ASN A 119 8.47 -0.02 -9.19
CA ASN A 119 8.39 0.71 -10.46
C ASN A 119 8.68 2.20 -10.25
N LEU A 120 8.18 2.79 -9.17
CA LEU A 120 8.45 4.19 -8.87
C LEU A 120 9.94 4.44 -8.66
N ARG A 121 10.65 3.61 -7.88
CA ARG A 121 12.10 3.76 -7.63
C ARG A 121 12.95 3.69 -8.90
N ALA A 122 12.47 3.02 -9.94
CA ALA A 122 13.11 3.00 -11.26
C ALA A 122 12.73 4.21 -12.13
N HIS A 123 11.68 4.95 -11.78
CA HIS A 123 11.14 6.08 -12.53
C HIS A 123 11.83 7.41 -12.16
N PRO A 124 12.07 8.34 -13.12
CA PRO A 124 12.70 9.63 -12.83
C PRO A 124 11.99 10.48 -11.75
N ALA A 125 10.67 10.33 -11.59
CA ALA A 125 9.89 11.06 -10.59
C ALA A 125 10.37 10.79 -9.15
N TYR A 126 11.01 9.65 -8.88
CA TYR A 126 11.52 9.31 -7.54
C TYR A 126 12.70 10.18 -7.10
N GLN A 127 13.38 10.87 -8.02
CA GLN A 127 14.48 11.80 -7.69
C GLN A 127 14.05 12.88 -6.70
N LYS A 128 12.78 13.29 -6.75
CA LYS A 128 12.17 14.24 -5.83
C LYS A 128 12.12 13.69 -4.41
N ILE A 129 11.74 12.42 -4.26
CA ILE A 129 11.69 11.72 -2.96
C ILE A 129 13.10 11.58 -2.38
N ASP A 130 14.08 11.18 -3.18
CA ASP A 130 15.48 11.09 -2.75
C ASP A 130 16.04 12.43 -2.25
N PHE A 131 15.68 13.53 -2.92
CA PHE A 131 16.05 14.87 -2.49
C PHE A 131 15.42 15.21 -1.12
N LEU A 132 14.13 14.93 -0.94
CA LEU A 132 13.42 15.20 0.31
C LEU A 132 13.96 14.39 1.48
N LYS A 133 14.24 13.09 1.29
CA LYS A 133 14.87 12.22 2.30
C LYS A 133 16.22 12.79 2.77
N LYS A 134 17.06 13.24 1.84
CA LYS A 134 18.36 13.88 2.17
C LYS A 134 18.17 15.18 2.95
N LEU A 135 17.16 15.98 2.60
CA LEU A 135 16.87 17.22 3.31
C LEU A 135 16.37 16.96 4.74
N HIS A 136 15.50 15.96 4.92
CA HIS A 136 15.01 15.54 6.22
C HIS A 136 16.16 15.06 7.13
N ASN A 137 17.01 14.14 6.65
CA ASN A 137 18.12 13.60 7.46
C ASN A 137 19.16 14.65 7.83
N LYS A 138 19.33 15.72 7.02
CA LYS A 138 20.19 16.86 7.41
C LYS A 138 19.60 17.70 8.54
N LYS A 139 18.27 17.76 8.67
CA LYS A 139 17.59 18.49 9.76
C LYS A 139 17.50 17.66 11.05
N HIS A 140 17.62 16.34 10.94
CA HIS A 140 17.51 15.38 12.04
C HIS A 140 18.68 14.38 11.99
N PRO A 141 19.91 14.82 12.37
CA PRO A 141 21.12 14.01 12.29
C PRO A 141 21.20 12.90 13.33
#